data_AF-A0A229XJY1-F1
#
_entry.id   AF-A0A229XJY1-F1
#
_cell.length_a   1.000
_cell.length_b   1.000
_cell.length_c   1.000
_cell.angle_alpha   90.00
_cell.angle_beta   90.00
_cell.angle_gamma   90.00
#
_symmetry.space_group_name_H-M   'P 1'
#
loop_
_entity.id
_entity.type
_entity.pdbx_description
1 polymer ?
#
loop_
_entity_poly.entity_id
_entity_poly.type
_entity_poly.pdbx_seq_one_letter_code
_entity_poly.pdbx_strand_id
1 'polypeptide(L)'
;MSKTFFDLVSDFPYFEEEPARFTATLQAYHAFKVQGVDATLGYIPNTLVQSIPWPKEHWMIDSRAIVLLSPPGNAASTRTQVIHSAIHRMIEAGYTDVLKGWRNERFPVYRPDGGVILEIERSASALFGIVTSGVQMLCYVKDAKNGIRLWIAKRSMRKQTYPGMLDCTAAGALSAGESPQSAMILEATDEASLAREIIESGMKYVGTISYFHMKDSSLASSEGSSTAVLLPEVEYLYELPLDEGTVPRPRDSEVEDFRLWNVDQVVDALGRGSFKPNSAVVVIDFFIRHGVITPETEPMYDEIIRRLHRELPFPTAHWCTGACGRQAKPDSCMP
;
A
#
# COMPACT_ATOMS: atom_id res chain seq x y z
N MET A 1 16.23 -17.69 -10.45
CA MET A 1 17.31 -16.69 -10.31
C MET A 1 17.00 -15.87 -9.06
N SER A 2 18.03 -15.43 -8.31
CA SER A 2 17.82 -14.52 -7.18
C SER A 2 17.32 -13.18 -7.71
N LYS A 3 16.31 -12.59 -7.07
CA LYS A 3 15.87 -11.23 -7.35
C LYS A 3 16.92 -10.22 -6.87
N THR A 4 17.10 -9.14 -7.61
CA THR A 4 17.84 -7.95 -7.18
C THR A 4 16.93 -7.01 -6.38
N PHE A 5 17.49 -5.98 -5.73
CA PHE A 5 16.65 -4.94 -5.10
C PHE A 5 15.82 -4.18 -6.14
N PHE A 6 16.38 -3.93 -7.32
CA PHE A 6 15.64 -3.32 -8.43
C PHE A 6 14.43 -4.17 -8.84
N ASP A 7 14.59 -5.49 -9.00
CA ASP A 7 13.49 -6.40 -9.36
C ASP A 7 12.33 -6.38 -8.34
N LEU A 8 12.61 -6.02 -7.08
CA LEU A 8 11.61 -5.94 -6.01
C LEU A 8 10.81 -4.63 -6.03
N VAL A 9 11.29 -3.60 -6.74
CA VAL A 9 10.64 -2.27 -6.80
C VAL A 9 10.21 -1.87 -8.22
N SER A 10 10.59 -2.62 -9.26
CA SER A 10 10.45 -2.22 -10.67
C SER A 10 9.21 -2.76 -11.40
N ASP A 11 8.21 -3.25 -10.68
CA ASP A 11 7.09 -3.99 -11.28
C ASP A 11 6.23 -3.13 -12.22
N PHE A 12 5.63 -2.03 -11.71
CA PHE A 12 4.82 -1.12 -12.51
C PHE A 12 5.68 -0.04 -13.21
N PRO A 13 5.58 0.16 -14.54
CA PRO A 13 6.46 1.05 -15.30
C PRO A 13 6.29 2.54 -14.96
N TYR A 14 7.34 3.35 -15.17
CA TYR A 14 7.24 4.81 -15.26
C TYR A 14 6.89 5.21 -16.68
N PHE A 15 6.06 6.24 -16.84
CA PHE A 15 5.73 6.75 -18.19
C PHE A 15 6.95 7.42 -18.82
N GLU A 16 7.74 8.13 -18.03
CA GLU A 16 8.93 8.87 -18.44
C GLU A 16 10.05 7.96 -18.96
N GLU A 17 10.08 6.70 -18.50
CA GLU A 17 11.11 5.71 -18.85
C GLU A 17 10.62 4.72 -19.90
N GLU A 18 9.41 4.19 -19.72
CA GLU A 18 8.84 3.12 -20.53
C GLU A 18 7.44 3.51 -21.06
N PRO A 19 7.30 4.60 -21.83
CA PRO A 19 5.99 5.15 -22.21
C PRO A 19 5.14 4.14 -22.98
N ALA A 20 5.76 3.31 -23.83
CA ALA A 20 5.07 2.27 -24.58
C ALA A 20 4.51 1.17 -23.66
N ARG A 21 5.32 0.68 -22.71
CA ARG A 21 4.89 -0.34 -21.74
C ARG A 21 3.82 0.22 -20.80
N PHE A 22 4.02 1.42 -20.26
CA PHE A 22 3.03 2.11 -19.43
C PHE A 22 1.69 2.25 -20.16
N THR A 23 1.72 2.76 -21.39
CA THR A 23 0.51 2.94 -22.21
C THR A 23 -0.17 1.60 -22.49
N ALA A 24 0.60 0.57 -22.86
CA ALA A 24 0.08 -0.78 -23.13
C ALA A 24 -0.52 -1.42 -21.87
N THR A 25 0.13 -1.28 -20.71
CA THR A 25 -0.42 -1.74 -19.43
C THR A 25 -1.76 -1.08 -19.16
N LEU A 26 -1.85 0.25 -19.23
CA LEU A 26 -3.10 0.97 -18.93
C LEU A 26 -4.20 0.78 -19.99
N GLN A 27 -3.93 0.20 -21.16
CA GLN A 27 -4.98 -0.16 -22.12
C GLN A 27 -5.89 -1.27 -21.59
N ALA A 28 -5.43 -2.09 -20.66
CA ALA A 28 -6.22 -3.16 -20.05
C ALA A 28 -7.16 -2.69 -18.93
N TYR A 29 -7.23 -1.39 -18.65
CA TYR A 29 -7.99 -0.83 -17.52
C TYR A 29 -8.84 0.38 -17.91
N HIS A 30 -9.97 0.53 -17.22
CA HIS A 30 -10.72 1.79 -17.17
C HIS A 30 -10.25 2.60 -15.95
N ALA A 31 -10.08 3.91 -16.14
CA ALA A 31 -9.90 4.84 -15.03
C ALA A 31 -11.18 4.89 -14.19
N PHE A 32 -11.06 4.68 -12.88
CA PHE A 32 -12.15 4.88 -11.93
C PHE A 32 -12.23 6.35 -11.54
N LYS A 33 -13.40 6.97 -11.75
CA LYS A 33 -13.63 8.40 -11.49
C LYS A 33 -14.95 8.63 -10.76
N VAL A 34 -15.10 9.83 -10.20
CA VAL A 34 -16.35 10.32 -9.61
C VAL A 34 -16.74 11.63 -10.30
N GLN A 35 -18.03 11.79 -10.61
CA GLN A 35 -18.56 12.99 -11.24
C GLN A 35 -18.17 14.27 -10.48
N GLY A 36 -17.60 15.23 -11.22
CA GLY A 36 -17.19 16.52 -10.66
C GLY A 36 -15.91 16.48 -9.82
N VAL A 37 -15.17 15.38 -9.84
CA VAL A 37 -13.80 15.30 -9.30
C VAL A 37 -12.83 15.12 -10.45
N ASP A 38 -11.96 16.11 -10.64
CA ASP A 38 -10.97 16.14 -11.70
C ASP A 38 -9.71 15.34 -11.30
N ALA A 39 -9.90 14.04 -11.07
CA ALA A 39 -8.82 13.10 -10.78
C ALA A 39 -9.24 11.67 -11.15
N THR A 40 -8.27 10.87 -11.57
CA THR A 40 -8.40 9.41 -11.54
C THR A 40 -8.22 8.95 -10.09
N LEU A 41 -9.11 8.08 -9.63
CA LEU A 41 -9.12 7.58 -8.25
C LEU A 41 -8.61 6.14 -8.13
N GLY A 42 -8.50 5.45 -9.27
CA GLY A 42 -7.97 4.09 -9.36
C GLY A 42 -8.11 3.54 -10.78
N TYR A 43 -7.80 2.26 -10.97
CA TYR A 43 -7.92 1.57 -12.24
C TYR A 43 -8.62 0.23 -12.07
N ILE A 44 -9.70 0.02 -12.83
CA ILE A 44 -10.50 -1.20 -12.82
C ILE A 44 -10.19 -1.99 -14.09
N PRO A 45 -9.87 -3.30 -14.00
CA PRO A 45 -9.65 -4.13 -15.19
C PRO A 45 -10.83 -4.07 -16.18
N ASN A 46 -10.54 -4.00 -17.48
CA ASN A 46 -11.57 -3.95 -18.53
C ASN A 46 -12.50 -5.16 -18.47
N THR A 47 -11.93 -6.34 -18.19
CA THR A 47 -12.69 -7.59 -18.04
C THR A 47 -13.69 -7.50 -16.89
N LEU A 48 -13.30 -6.89 -15.77
CA LEU A 48 -14.21 -6.64 -14.65
C LEU A 48 -15.31 -5.65 -15.05
N VAL A 49 -14.97 -4.52 -15.65
CA VAL A 49 -15.97 -3.53 -16.12
C VAL A 49 -17.00 -4.18 -17.06
N GLN A 50 -16.56 -5.04 -17.98
CA GLN A 50 -17.43 -5.72 -18.95
C GLN A 50 -18.30 -6.81 -18.32
N SER A 51 -17.83 -7.46 -17.25
CA SER A 51 -18.53 -8.58 -16.59
C SER A 51 -19.64 -8.16 -15.63
N ILE A 52 -19.65 -6.91 -15.17
CA ILE A 52 -20.59 -6.44 -14.15
C ILE A 52 -21.71 -5.62 -14.78
N PRO A 53 -22.99 -5.88 -14.43
CA PRO A 53 -24.09 -5.00 -14.83
C PRO A 53 -24.08 -3.72 -13.98
N TRP A 54 -23.49 -2.65 -14.51
CA TRP A 54 -23.44 -1.34 -13.87
C TRP A 54 -24.74 -0.55 -14.09
N PRO A 55 -25.49 -0.19 -13.05
CA PRO A 55 -26.75 0.55 -13.20
C PRO A 55 -26.52 1.98 -13.74
N LYS A 56 -27.18 2.34 -14.84
CA LYS A 56 -26.98 3.62 -15.57
C LYS A 56 -27.40 4.85 -14.76
N GLU A 57 -28.24 4.67 -13.76
CA GLU A 57 -28.62 5.71 -12.79
C GLU A 57 -27.45 6.15 -11.90
N HIS A 58 -26.43 5.29 -11.74
CA HIS A 58 -25.30 5.51 -10.86
C HIS A 58 -23.95 5.49 -11.58
N TRP A 59 -23.89 4.98 -12.81
CA TRP A 59 -22.64 4.77 -13.51
C TRP A 59 -22.71 5.21 -14.97
N MET A 60 -21.66 5.88 -15.42
CA MET A 60 -21.39 6.16 -16.82
C MET A 60 -20.08 5.48 -17.20
N ILE A 61 -20.09 4.73 -18.29
CA ILE A 61 -18.91 4.03 -18.81
C ILE A 61 -18.64 4.58 -20.21
N ASP A 62 -17.44 5.07 -20.43
CA ASP A 62 -16.92 5.44 -21.75
C ASP A 62 -15.81 4.45 -22.18
N SER A 63 -15.10 4.74 -23.27
CA SER A 63 -14.05 3.84 -23.79
C SER A 63 -12.83 3.63 -22.88
N ARG A 64 -12.60 4.50 -21.89
CA ARG A 64 -11.38 4.53 -21.05
C ARG A 64 -11.65 4.81 -19.57
N ALA A 65 -12.88 5.10 -19.18
CA ALA A 65 -13.25 5.42 -17.81
C ALA A 65 -14.61 4.84 -17.42
N ILE A 66 -14.71 4.54 -16.13
CA ILE A 66 -15.96 4.26 -15.43
C ILE A 66 -16.15 5.33 -14.36
N VAL A 67 -17.27 6.04 -14.44
CA VAL A 67 -17.56 7.24 -13.66
C VAL A 67 -18.76 6.96 -12.76
N LEU A 68 -18.55 7.09 -11.45
CA LEU A 68 -19.64 7.12 -10.47
C LEU A 68 -20.39 8.46 -10.60
N LEU A 69 -21.64 8.38 -11.06
CA LEU A 69 -22.56 9.51 -11.19
C LEU A 69 -23.10 9.89 -9.81
N SER A 70 -22.43 10.84 -9.17
CA SER A 70 -22.83 11.38 -7.87
C SER A 70 -22.45 12.86 -7.82
N PRO A 71 -23.42 13.79 -7.82
CA PRO A 71 -23.15 15.22 -7.78
C PRO A 71 -22.15 15.61 -6.67
N PRO A 72 -21.35 16.68 -6.87
CA PRO A 72 -20.34 17.10 -5.89
C PRO A 72 -20.88 17.32 -4.47
N GLY A 73 -22.12 17.82 -4.35
CA GLY A 73 -22.81 18.07 -3.09
C GLY A 73 -23.27 16.83 -2.32
N ASN A 74 -23.21 15.64 -2.91
CA ASN A 74 -23.54 14.41 -2.19
C ASN A 74 -22.48 14.09 -1.13
N ALA A 75 -22.94 13.58 0.01
CA ALA A 75 -22.09 13.11 1.09
C ALA A 75 -21.25 11.89 0.66
N ALA A 76 -20.08 11.72 1.30
CA ALA A 76 -19.23 10.56 1.07
C ALA A 76 -19.96 9.24 1.33
N SER A 77 -20.81 9.19 2.37
CA SER A 77 -21.63 8.03 2.71
C SER A 77 -22.57 7.58 1.58
N THR A 78 -23.15 8.52 0.83
CA THR A 78 -23.99 8.20 -0.34
C THR A 78 -23.16 7.50 -1.42
N ARG A 79 -21.96 7.97 -1.70
CA ARG A 79 -21.05 7.33 -2.67
C ARG A 79 -20.60 5.96 -2.17
N THR A 80 -20.26 5.84 -0.89
CA THR A 80 -19.91 4.56 -0.23
C THR A 80 -21.02 3.52 -0.37
N GLN A 81 -22.29 3.90 -0.23
CA GLN A 81 -23.42 2.99 -0.43
C GLN A 81 -23.48 2.46 -1.87
N VAL A 82 -23.29 3.32 -2.87
CA VAL A 82 -23.28 2.89 -4.28
C VAL A 82 -22.11 1.94 -4.57
N ILE A 83 -20.93 2.23 -4.01
CA ILE A 83 -19.76 1.33 -4.10
C ILE A 83 -20.04 -0.01 -3.43
N HIS A 84 -20.62 -0.01 -2.23
CA HIS A 84 -21.00 -1.22 -1.54
C HIS A 84 -21.97 -2.08 -2.38
N SER A 85 -22.99 -1.46 -3.00
CA SER A 85 -23.86 -2.16 -3.95
C SER A 85 -23.12 -2.69 -5.18
N ALA A 86 -22.13 -1.97 -5.71
CA ALA A 86 -21.30 -2.45 -6.80
C ALA A 86 -20.45 -3.67 -6.40
N ILE A 87 -19.89 -3.68 -5.19
CA ILE A 87 -19.14 -4.83 -4.66
C ILE A 87 -20.05 -6.07 -4.54
N HIS A 88 -21.29 -5.91 -4.07
CA HIS A 88 -22.24 -7.03 -4.04
C HIS A 88 -22.55 -7.58 -5.43
N ARG A 89 -22.69 -6.72 -6.43
CA ARG A 89 -22.84 -7.17 -7.83
C ARG A 89 -21.61 -7.91 -8.35
N MET A 90 -20.40 -7.50 -7.95
CA MET A 90 -19.17 -8.24 -8.25
C MET A 90 -19.20 -9.64 -7.61
N ILE A 91 -19.63 -9.73 -6.35
CA ILE A 91 -19.77 -11.02 -5.66
C ILE A 91 -20.79 -11.92 -6.38
N GLU A 92 -21.96 -11.39 -6.74
CA GLU A 92 -23.00 -12.09 -7.51
C GLU A 92 -22.51 -12.57 -8.89
N ALA A 93 -21.62 -11.79 -9.52
CA ALA A 93 -20.98 -12.13 -10.80
C ALA A 93 -19.80 -13.12 -10.67
N GLY A 94 -19.51 -13.62 -9.48
CA GLY A 94 -18.52 -14.68 -9.26
C GLY A 94 -17.21 -14.25 -8.59
N TYR A 95 -17.01 -12.96 -8.30
CA TYR A 95 -15.83 -12.45 -7.58
C TYR A 95 -15.93 -12.70 -6.05
N THR A 96 -16.24 -13.94 -5.68
CA THR A 96 -16.57 -14.38 -4.32
C THR A 96 -15.38 -14.36 -3.34
N ASP A 97 -14.15 -14.33 -3.85
CA ASP A 97 -12.94 -14.20 -3.04
C ASP A 97 -12.92 -12.91 -2.18
N VAL A 98 -13.64 -11.87 -2.60
CA VAL A 98 -13.87 -10.66 -1.79
C VAL A 98 -14.49 -11.02 -0.42
N LEU A 99 -15.37 -12.02 -0.37
CA LEU A 99 -16.00 -12.48 0.88
C LEU A 99 -15.01 -13.16 1.83
N LYS A 100 -13.99 -13.84 1.30
CA LYS A 100 -12.96 -14.49 2.13
C LYS A 100 -12.16 -13.45 2.93
N GLY A 101 -12.05 -12.23 2.40
CA GLY A 101 -11.32 -11.13 3.01
C GLY A 101 -12.16 -10.10 3.76
N TRP A 102 -13.49 -10.26 3.79
CA TRP A 102 -14.40 -9.26 4.32
C TRP A 102 -14.21 -9.07 5.83
N ARG A 103 -14.03 -7.83 6.27
CA ARG A 103 -13.75 -7.47 7.67
C ARG A 103 -14.67 -6.40 8.23
N ASN A 104 -15.54 -5.81 7.40
CA ASN A 104 -16.22 -4.55 7.72
C ASN A 104 -15.22 -3.44 8.00
N GLU A 105 -14.08 -3.49 7.32
CA GLU A 105 -12.97 -2.56 7.43
C GLU A 105 -12.91 -1.79 6.12
N ARG A 106 -12.98 -0.46 6.19
CA ARG A 106 -13.11 0.37 5.00
C ARG A 106 -11.89 1.24 4.79
N PHE A 107 -11.40 1.25 3.56
CA PHE A 107 -10.35 2.15 3.14
C PHE A 107 -10.92 3.42 2.53
N PRO A 108 -10.33 4.58 2.85
CA PRO A 108 -10.73 5.86 2.29
C PRO A 108 -10.24 6.01 0.86
N VAL A 109 -11.05 6.63 0.02
CA VAL A 109 -10.63 7.18 -1.29
C VAL A 109 -10.63 8.69 -1.17
N TYR A 110 -9.57 9.34 -1.64
CA TYR A 110 -9.36 10.77 -1.42
C TYR A 110 -9.76 11.63 -2.61
N ARG A 111 -10.11 12.88 -2.33
CA ARG A 111 -10.17 13.98 -3.29
C ARG A 111 -8.80 14.65 -3.39
N PRO A 112 -8.52 15.44 -4.46
CA PRO A 112 -7.28 16.22 -4.57
C PRO A 112 -6.96 17.12 -3.36
N ASP A 113 -7.99 17.61 -2.67
CA ASP A 113 -7.87 18.41 -1.44
C ASP A 113 -7.58 17.58 -0.16
N GLY A 114 -7.43 16.25 -0.29
CA GLY A 114 -7.18 15.28 0.79
C GLY A 114 -8.40 14.88 1.60
N GLY A 115 -9.59 15.39 1.27
CA GLY A 115 -10.84 14.96 1.90
C GLY A 115 -11.27 13.57 1.41
N VAL A 116 -11.92 12.79 2.26
CA VAL A 116 -12.49 11.48 1.87
C VAL A 116 -13.69 11.70 0.94
N ILE A 117 -13.63 11.12 -0.26
CA ILE A 117 -14.71 11.21 -1.26
C ILE A 117 -15.75 10.09 -1.09
N LEU A 118 -15.27 8.91 -0.72
CA LEU A 118 -16.02 7.67 -0.46
C LEU A 118 -15.10 6.68 0.26
N GLU A 119 -15.67 5.57 0.70
CA GLU A 119 -14.96 4.47 1.33
C GLU A 119 -15.27 3.15 0.60
N ILE A 120 -14.31 2.21 0.61
CA ILE A 120 -14.43 0.89 -0.03
C ILE A 120 -14.06 -0.19 0.98
N GLU A 121 -14.78 -1.31 1.00
CA GLU A 121 -14.37 -2.48 1.81
C GLU A 121 -12.95 -2.93 1.43
N ARG A 122 -12.11 -3.15 2.44
CA ARG A 122 -10.69 -3.53 2.30
C ARG A 122 -10.48 -4.66 1.30
N SER A 123 -11.27 -5.73 1.37
CA SER A 123 -11.12 -6.90 0.48
C SER A 123 -11.50 -6.64 -0.97
N ALA A 124 -12.22 -5.55 -1.26
CA ALA A 124 -12.58 -5.14 -2.62
C ALA A 124 -11.67 -4.02 -3.18
N SER A 125 -10.86 -3.35 -2.35
CA SER A 125 -10.01 -2.22 -2.76
C SER A 125 -9.16 -2.51 -4.00
N ALA A 126 -8.53 -3.68 -4.07
CA ALA A 126 -7.72 -4.15 -5.20
C ALA A 126 -8.50 -4.20 -6.53
N LEU A 127 -9.81 -4.48 -6.50
CA LEU A 127 -10.64 -4.50 -7.71
C LEU A 127 -10.85 -3.11 -8.31
N PHE A 128 -10.75 -2.07 -7.48
CA PHE A 128 -10.87 -0.67 -7.90
C PHE A 128 -9.52 -0.03 -8.22
N GLY A 129 -8.41 -0.71 -7.89
CA GLY A 129 -7.05 -0.21 -8.07
C GLY A 129 -6.82 1.16 -7.42
N ILE A 130 -7.47 1.40 -6.29
CA ILE A 130 -7.35 2.64 -5.51
C ILE A 130 -6.03 2.66 -4.73
N VAL A 131 -5.59 3.86 -4.33
CA VAL A 131 -4.50 3.97 -3.37
C VAL A 131 -4.95 3.42 -2.02
N THR A 132 -4.16 2.50 -1.47
CA THR A 132 -4.27 2.08 -0.08
C THR A 132 -3.12 2.63 0.73
N SER A 133 -3.32 2.79 2.03
CA SER A 133 -2.26 3.22 2.93
C SER A 133 -2.05 2.23 4.06
N GLY A 134 -0.84 2.16 4.56
CA GLY A 134 -0.45 1.27 5.66
C GLY A 134 0.63 1.88 6.53
N VAL A 135 0.92 1.21 7.64
CA VAL A 135 1.94 1.57 8.60
C VAL A 135 2.90 0.40 8.74
N GLN A 136 4.20 0.69 8.81
CA GLN A 136 5.25 -0.33 8.85
C GLN A 136 6.26 0.06 9.93
N MET A 137 6.58 -0.85 10.85
CA MET A 137 7.66 -0.67 11.83
C MET A 137 8.75 -1.71 11.69
N LEU A 138 10.00 -1.24 11.59
CA LEU A 138 11.18 -2.07 11.80
C LEU A 138 11.78 -1.81 13.18
N CYS A 139 11.74 -2.82 14.03
CA CYS A 139 12.52 -2.87 15.25
C CYS A 139 13.91 -3.40 14.95
N TYR A 140 14.93 -2.81 15.57
CA TYR A 140 16.31 -3.22 15.34
C TYR A 140 17.16 -3.10 16.60
N VAL A 141 18.22 -3.89 16.65
CA VAL A 141 19.30 -3.77 17.64
C VAL A 141 20.55 -3.32 16.88
N LYS A 142 21.30 -2.38 17.46
CA LYS A 142 22.57 -1.91 16.89
C LYS A 142 23.65 -1.92 17.95
N ASP A 143 24.70 -2.68 17.72
CA ASP A 143 25.85 -2.77 18.61
C ASP A 143 27.17 -2.74 17.83
N ALA A 144 28.26 -2.37 18.51
CA ALA A 144 29.57 -2.20 17.85
C ALA A 144 30.18 -3.51 17.33
N LYS A 145 29.76 -4.67 17.86
CA LYS A 145 30.32 -5.97 17.53
C LYS A 145 29.62 -6.63 16.35
N ASN A 146 28.30 -6.54 16.30
CA ASN A 146 27.45 -7.24 15.34
C ASN A 146 26.80 -6.31 14.31
N GLY A 147 27.02 -5.00 14.42
CA GLY A 147 26.38 -4.01 13.56
C GLY A 147 24.87 -3.96 13.79
N ILE A 148 24.12 -3.71 12.70
CA ILE A 148 22.67 -3.63 12.75
C ILE A 148 22.02 -5.00 12.51
N ARG A 149 21.03 -5.33 13.33
CA ARG A 149 20.21 -6.55 13.20
C ARG A 149 18.74 -6.19 13.32
N LEU A 150 17.90 -6.79 12.48
CA LEU A 150 16.48 -6.48 12.36
C LEU A 150 15.62 -7.57 12.96
N TRP A 151 14.57 -7.18 13.67
CA TRP A 151 13.51 -8.09 14.08
C TRP A 151 12.53 -8.29 12.93
N ILE A 152 12.64 -9.43 12.25
CA ILE A 152 11.78 -9.80 11.13
C ILE A 152 10.66 -10.70 11.64
N ALA A 153 9.41 -10.35 11.35
CA ALA A 153 8.27 -11.20 11.64
C ALA A 153 8.11 -12.26 10.54
N LYS A 154 7.62 -13.45 10.91
CA LYS A 154 7.08 -14.41 9.96
C LYS A 154 5.57 -14.45 10.10
N ARG A 155 4.86 -14.17 9.01
CA ARG A 155 3.39 -14.18 8.99
C ARG A 155 2.86 -15.57 9.26
N SER A 156 1.81 -15.66 10.07
CA SER A 156 1.08 -16.91 10.30
C SER A 156 0.60 -17.53 9.00
N MET A 157 0.69 -18.86 8.89
CA MET A 157 0.13 -19.62 7.76
C MET A 157 -1.39 -19.47 7.63
N ARG A 158 -2.06 -18.92 8.66
CA ARG A 158 -3.51 -18.64 8.67
C ARG A 158 -3.86 -17.26 8.10
N LYS A 159 -2.89 -16.37 7.85
CA LYS A 159 -3.17 -15.07 7.24
C LYS A 159 -3.76 -15.25 5.85
N GLN A 160 -4.82 -14.49 5.55
CA GLN A 160 -5.51 -14.56 4.26
C GLN A 160 -4.63 -14.08 3.10
N THR A 161 -3.76 -13.11 3.36
CA THR A 161 -2.81 -12.58 2.38
C THR A 161 -1.39 -12.96 2.77
N TYR A 162 -0.62 -13.43 1.80
CA TYR A 162 0.81 -13.73 1.96
C TYR A 162 1.13 -14.62 3.20
N PRO A 163 0.45 -15.78 3.39
CA PRO A 163 0.71 -16.66 4.53
C PRO A 163 2.16 -17.17 4.52
N GLY A 164 2.82 -17.20 5.68
CA GLY A 164 4.18 -17.72 5.84
C GLY A 164 5.31 -16.82 5.33
N MET A 165 4.99 -15.71 4.66
CA MET A 165 6.00 -14.75 4.18
C MET A 165 6.59 -13.94 5.33
N LEU A 166 7.78 -13.38 5.12
CA LEU A 166 8.42 -12.47 6.06
C LEU A 166 7.78 -11.07 5.98
N ASP A 167 7.77 -10.37 7.11
CA ASP A 167 7.16 -9.06 7.27
C ASP A 167 8.06 -8.13 8.12
N CYS A 168 7.69 -6.86 8.18
CA CYS A 168 8.25 -5.91 9.15
C CYS A 168 7.92 -6.39 10.59
N THR A 169 8.52 -5.78 11.62
CA THR A 169 8.25 -6.20 13.01
C THR A 169 6.78 -5.99 13.40
N ALA A 170 6.15 -4.93 12.91
CA ALA A 170 4.71 -4.72 13.01
C ALA A 170 4.22 -4.00 11.75
N ALA A 171 3.05 -4.38 11.24
CA ALA A 171 2.54 -3.85 9.98
C ALA A 171 1.01 -3.88 9.89
N GLY A 172 0.41 -2.71 9.64
CA GLY A 172 -1.05 -2.54 9.57
C GLY A 172 -1.50 -1.84 8.29
N ALA A 173 -2.76 -2.05 7.91
CA ALA A 173 -3.41 -1.21 6.91
C ALA A 173 -4.11 -0.04 7.62
N LEU A 174 -4.22 1.11 6.95
CA LEU A 174 -4.91 2.27 7.50
C LEU A 174 -6.37 2.32 7.05
N SER A 175 -7.25 2.20 8.03
CA SER A 175 -8.69 2.37 7.84
C SER A 175 -9.08 3.84 7.71
N ALA A 176 -10.29 4.08 7.20
CA ALA A 176 -10.86 5.42 7.11
C ALA A 176 -10.93 6.07 8.50
N GLY A 177 -10.34 7.27 8.63
CA GLY A 177 -10.32 8.04 9.89
C GLY A 177 -9.23 7.63 10.88
N GLU A 178 -8.38 6.67 10.55
CA GLU A 178 -7.32 6.20 11.42
C GLU A 178 -6.03 7.03 11.30
N SER A 179 -5.40 7.35 12.43
CA SER A 179 -4.10 8.03 12.47
C SER A 179 -2.96 7.03 12.27
N PRO A 180 -1.98 7.30 11.39
CA PRO A 180 -0.81 6.43 11.21
C PRO A 180 -0.07 6.09 12.51
N GLN A 181 0.13 7.08 13.39
CA GLN A 181 0.84 6.87 14.64
C GLN A 181 0.03 5.98 15.61
N SER A 182 -1.27 6.22 15.70
CA SER A 182 -2.15 5.46 16.59
C SER A 182 -2.30 4.01 16.11
N ALA A 183 -2.44 3.81 14.80
CA ALA A 183 -2.43 2.49 14.18
C ALA A 183 -1.14 1.75 14.50
N MET A 184 0.02 2.40 14.31
CA MET A 184 1.29 1.73 14.55
C MET A 184 1.53 1.36 16.02
N ILE A 185 1.08 2.18 16.97
CA ILE A 185 1.13 1.80 18.39
C ILE A 185 0.28 0.56 18.66
N LEU A 186 -0.91 0.47 18.05
CA LEU A 186 -1.79 -0.68 18.21
C LEU A 186 -1.17 -1.93 17.60
N GLU A 187 -0.73 -1.88 16.34
CA GLU A 187 -0.13 -3.01 15.63
C GLU A 187 1.12 -3.54 16.34
N ALA A 188 2.02 -2.66 16.78
CA ALA A 188 3.21 -3.08 17.54
C ALA A 188 2.86 -3.71 18.90
N THR A 189 1.76 -3.29 19.53
CA THR A 189 1.26 -3.88 20.78
C THR A 189 0.60 -5.24 20.56
N ASP A 190 -0.12 -5.42 19.45
CA ASP A 190 -0.95 -6.59 19.17
C ASP A 190 -0.21 -7.69 18.38
N GLU A 191 0.66 -7.34 17.45
CA GLU A 191 1.45 -8.30 16.67
C GLU A 191 2.76 -8.69 17.39
N ALA A 192 3.43 -7.73 18.03
CA ALA A 192 4.80 -7.88 18.53
C ALA A 192 4.94 -7.91 20.07
N SER A 193 3.83 -7.83 20.82
CA SER A 193 3.82 -7.76 22.29
C SER A 193 4.68 -6.63 22.88
N LEU A 194 4.94 -5.57 22.12
CA LEU A 194 5.77 -4.47 22.60
C LEU A 194 4.97 -3.63 23.61
N ALA A 195 5.57 -3.36 24.76
CA ALA A 195 4.95 -2.53 25.77
C ALA A 195 4.77 -1.10 25.23
N ARG A 196 3.60 -0.51 25.48
CA ARG A 196 3.26 0.83 25.00
C ARG A 196 4.30 1.86 25.44
N GLU A 197 4.84 1.73 26.65
CA GLU A 197 5.86 2.62 27.20
C GLU A 197 7.16 2.57 26.38
N ILE A 198 7.53 1.39 25.87
CA ILE A 198 8.71 1.22 25.00
C ILE A 198 8.45 1.86 23.63
N ILE A 199 7.26 1.62 23.06
CA ILE A 199 6.86 2.19 21.77
C ILE A 199 6.85 3.71 21.86
N GLU A 200 6.12 4.29 22.81
CA GLU A 200 5.96 5.74 22.95
C GLU A 200 7.27 6.47 23.26
N SER A 201 8.22 5.83 23.96
CA SER A 201 9.51 6.44 24.28
C SER A 201 10.55 6.32 23.16
N GLY A 202 10.50 5.26 22.34
CA GLY A 202 11.54 4.93 21.36
C GLY A 202 11.13 5.07 19.89
N MET A 203 9.84 4.98 19.57
CA MET A 203 9.34 4.94 18.20
C MET A 203 9.59 6.27 17.49
N LYS A 204 10.16 6.20 16.29
CA LYS A 204 10.40 7.35 15.43
C LYS A 204 9.68 7.17 14.12
N TYR A 205 8.96 8.21 13.70
CA TYR A 205 8.53 8.34 12.32
C TYR A 205 9.74 8.71 11.45
N VAL A 206 10.02 7.92 10.43
CA VAL A 206 11.23 8.06 9.59
C VAL A 206 10.93 8.45 8.14
N GLY A 207 9.65 8.54 7.78
CA GLY A 207 9.22 9.03 6.47
C GLY A 207 8.04 8.26 5.89
N THR A 208 7.83 8.45 4.61
CA THR A 208 6.81 7.76 3.82
C THR A 208 7.44 7.28 2.53
N ILE A 209 7.08 6.07 2.13
CA ILE A 209 7.32 5.56 0.78
C ILE A 209 6.00 5.39 0.06
N SER A 210 6.06 5.47 -1.26
CA SER A 210 4.94 5.22 -2.14
C SER A 210 5.43 4.41 -3.31
N TYR A 211 4.74 3.31 -3.60
CA TYR A 211 5.15 2.39 -4.64
C TYR A 211 3.92 1.87 -5.37
N PHE A 212 4.15 1.30 -6.55
CA PHE A 212 3.08 0.81 -7.40
C PHE A 212 3.44 -0.59 -7.88
N HIS A 213 2.68 -1.58 -7.44
CA HIS A 213 2.90 -2.97 -7.84
C HIS A 213 1.68 -3.53 -8.56
N MET A 214 1.92 -4.55 -9.37
CA MET A 214 0.92 -5.32 -10.06
C MET A 214 0.86 -6.70 -9.42
N LYS A 215 -0.35 -7.20 -9.25
CA LYS A 215 -0.54 -8.56 -8.76
C LYS A 215 -1.41 -9.31 -9.75
N ASP A 216 -0.92 -10.42 -10.24
CA ASP A 216 -1.75 -11.35 -11.01
C ASP A 216 -2.98 -11.67 -10.17
N SER A 217 -4.13 -11.31 -10.73
CA SER A 217 -5.39 -11.50 -10.04
C SER A 217 -5.73 -12.99 -10.05
N SER A 218 -5.65 -13.64 -8.90
CA SER A 218 -6.27 -14.97 -8.71
C SER A 218 -7.80 -14.90 -8.80
N LEU A 219 -8.37 -13.68 -8.87
CA LEU A 219 -9.78 -13.42 -9.14
C LEU A 219 -9.99 -13.70 -10.62
N ALA A 220 -9.92 -14.99 -10.96
CA ALA A 220 -10.21 -15.49 -12.28
C ALA A 220 -11.66 -15.12 -12.62
N SER A 221 -11.86 -14.48 -13.77
CA SER A 221 -13.15 -14.56 -14.43
C SER A 221 -13.40 -16.02 -14.80
N SER A 222 -14.67 -16.40 -14.98
CA SER A 222 -15.08 -17.72 -15.47
C SER A 222 -14.49 -18.10 -16.84
N GLU A 223 -13.76 -17.20 -17.51
CA GLU A 223 -13.19 -17.37 -18.86
C GLU A 223 -11.65 -17.40 -18.90
N GLY A 224 -10.96 -17.45 -17.76
CA GLY A 224 -9.53 -17.83 -17.71
C GLY A 224 -8.50 -16.78 -18.17
N SER A 225 -8.89 -15.56 -18.52
CA SER A 225 -7.97 -14.44 -18.76
C SER A 225 -7.94 -13.49 -17.56
N SER A 226 -7.01 -13.69 -16.62
CA SER A 226 -6.81 -12.78 -15.50
C SER A 226 -5.98 -11.57 -15.91
N THR A 227 -6.57 -10.38 -15.87
CA THR A 227 -5.80 -9.12 -15.88
C THR A 227 -5.29 -8.87 -14.47
N ALA A 228 -4.01 -8.50 -14.31
CA ALA A 228 -3.44 -8.15 -13.01
C ALA A 228 -4.24 -7.00 -12.36
N VAL A 229 -4.36 -6.99 -11.04
CA VAL A 229 -4.84 -5.80 -10.31
C VAL A 229 -3.68 -4.83 -10.10
N LEU A 230 -3.98 -3.54 -10.17
CA LEU A 230 -3.05 -2.46 -9.94
C LEU A 230 -3.14 -2.03 -8.47
N LEU A 231 -2.02 -2.08 -7.74
CA LEU A 231 -1.98 -1.87 -6.30
C LEU A 231 -1.00 -0.73 -5.96
N PRO A 232 -1.46 0.53 -6.07
CA PRO A 232 -0.70 1.68 -5.60
C PRO A 232 -0.83 1.80 -4.08
N GLU A 233 0.29 1.92 -3.37
CA GLU A 233 0.30 1.94 -1.92
C GLU A 233 1.18 3.06 -1.37
N VAL A 234 0.80 3.57 -0.19
CA VAL A 234 1.56 4.54 0.61
C VAL A 234 1.82 3.92 1.99
N GLU A 235 3.07 3.80 2.39
CA GLU A 235 3.44 3.19 3.68
C GLU A 235 4.10 4.24 4.58
N TYR A 236 3.53 4.48 5.76
CA TYR A 236 4.10 5.35 6.79
C TYR A 236 5.09 4.54 7.62
N LEU A 237 6.33 5.03 7.66
CA LEU A 237 7.45 4.26 8.16
C LEU A 237 7.82 4.68 9.57
N TYR A 238 7.95 3.67 10.43
CA TYR A 238 8.37 3.81 11.80
C TYR A 238 9.57 2.92 12.08
N GLU A 239 10.40 3.36 13.01
CA GLU A 239 11.53 2.58 13.51
C GLU A 239 11.55 2.62 15.02
N LEU A 240 11.97 1.50 15.62
CA LEU A 240 12.11 1.39 17.06
C LEU A 240 13.42 0.65 17.40
N PRO A 241 14.48 1.36 17.82
CA PRO A 241 15.65 0.71 18.37
C PRO A 241 15.27 0.02 19.69
N LEU A 242 15.57 -1.27 19.79
CA LEU A 242 15.36 -2.08 20.99
C LEU A 242 16.69 -2.33 21.69
N ASP A 243 16.63 -2.44 23.01
CA ASP A 243 17.73 -2.98 23.80
C ASP A 243 17.85 -4.50 23.59
N GLU A 244 18.98 -5.09 23.98
CA GLU A 244 19.21 -6.54 23.81
C GLU A 244 18.22 -7.40 24.63
N GLY A 245 17.60 -6.85 25.67
CA GLY A 245 16.65 -7.53 26.54
C GLY A 245 15.21 -7.55 26.02
N THR A 246 14.83 -6.61 25.15
CA THR A 246 13.48 -6.54 24.61
C THR A 246 13.34 -7.42 23.37
N VAL A 247 12.56 -8.50 23.52
CA VAL A 247 12.31 -9.49 22.48
C VAL A 247 10.85 -9.43 22.05
N PRO A 248 10.55 -9.03 20.80
CA PRO A 248 9.21 -9.13 20.22
C PRO A 248 8.67 -10.55 20.30
N ARG A 249 7.38 -10.70 20.58
CA ARG A 249 6.70 -12.00 20.67
C ARG A 249 5.34 -11.95 20.00
N PRO A 250 4.91 -13.00 19.31
CA PRO A 250 3.55 -13.06 18.79
C PRO A 250 2.57 -13.01 19.96
N ARG A 251 1.59 -12.10 19.90
CA ARG A 251 0.51 -12.04 20.89
C ARG A 251 -0.80 -12.59 20.33
N ASP A 252 -1.07 -12.34 19.07
CA ASP A 252 -2.26 -12.85 18.39
C ASP A 252 -1.93 -14.00 17.42
N SER A 253 -2.88 -14.34 16.55
CA SER A 253 -2.74 -15.41 15.56
C SER A 253 -2.13 -14.96 14.23
N GLU A 254 -1.75 -13.70 14.10
CA GLU A 254 -1.31 -13.08 12.84
C GLU A 254 0.19 -13.31 12.56
N VAL A 255 1.00 -13.41 13.60
CA VAL A 255 2.44 -13.69 13.53
C VAL A 255 2.74 -15.12 14.03
N GLU A 256 3.62 -15.84 13.32
CA GLU A 256 4.09 -17.16 13.71
C GLU A 256 5.30 -17.08 14.65
N ASP A 257 6.33 -16.34 14.24
CA ASP A 257 7.55 -16.15 15.02
C ASP A 257 8.22 -14.80 14.67
N PHE A 258 9.17 -14.40 15.53
CA PHE A 258 10.07 -13.27 15.29
C PHE A 258 11.52 -13.76 15.25
N ARG A 259 12.32 -13.16 14.37
CA ARG A 259 13.72 -13.55 14.17
C ARG A 259 14.60 -12.32 14.14
N LEU A 260 15.63 -12.30 14.98
CA LEU A 260 16.65 -11.27 14.95
C LEU A 260 17.71 -11.63 13.90
N TRP A 261 17.64 -11.01 12.73
CA TRP A 261 18.50 -11.31 11.59
C TRP A 261 19.55 -10.23 11.35
N ASN A 262 20.74 -10.64 10.91
CA ASN A 262 21.73 -9.70 10.40
C ASN A 262 21.38 -9.25 8.97
N VAL A 263 22.10 -8.25 8.48
CA VAL A 263 21.91 -7.69 7.13
C VAL A 263 21.97 -8.77 6.06
N ASP A 264 23.00 -9.62 6.06
CA ASP A 264 23.20 -10.64 5.02
C ASP A 264 22.03 -11.62 4.93
N GLN A 265 21.50 -12.07 6.07
CA GLN A 265 20.33 -12.95 6.14
C GLN A 265 19.08 -12.29 5.54
N VAL A 266 18.89 -11.00 5.80
CA VAL A 266 17.76 -10.24 5.27
C VAL A 266 17.92 -10.02 3.75
N VAL A 267 19.12 -9.65 3.29
CA VAL A 267 19.42 -9.49 1.85
C VAL A 267 19.19 -10.80 1.09
N ASP A 268 19.67 -11.92 1.61
CA ASP A 268 19.47 -13.25 1.04
C ASP A 268 17.98 -13.63 0.98
N ALA A 269 17.20 -13.30 2.01
CA ALA A 269 15.76 -13.52 2.02
C ALA A 269 14.98 -12.60 1.05
N LEU A 270 15.41 -11.35 0.86
CA LEU A 270 14.90 -10.46 -0.18
C LEU A 270 15.19 -11.06 -1.57
N GLY A 271 16.42 -11.53 -1.81
CA GLY A 271 16.80 -12.17 -3.07
C GLY A 271 16.00 -13.43 -3.39
N ARG A 272 15.57 -14.18 -2.37
CA ARG A 272 14.62 -15.31 -2.53
C ARG A 272 13.17 -14.89 -2.72
N GLY A 273 12.82 -13.61 -2.60
CA GLY A 273 11.44 -13.13 -2.63
C GLY A 273 10.60 -13.64 -1.46
N SER A 274 11.21 -13.86 -0.29
CA SER A 274 10.53 -14.40 0.90
C SER A 274 9.69 -13.39 1.66
N PHE A 275 9.90 -12.09 1.43
CA PHE A 275 9.16 -11.00 2.05
C PHE A 275 7.84 -10.72 1.33
N LYS A 276 6.80 -10.40 2.10
CA LYS A 276 5.59 -9.75 1.59
C LYS A 276 6.01 -8.48 0.81
N PRO A 277 5.38 -8.17 -0.34
CA PRO A 277 5.85 -7.10 -1.22
C PRO A 277 6.05 -5.74 -0.54
N ASN A 278 5.06 -5.27 0.23
CA ASN A 278 5.17 -3.98 0.91
C ASN A 278 6.26 -3.96 2.00
N SER A 279 6.47 -5.07 2.69
CA SER A 279 7.54 -5.20 3.70
C SER A 279 8.92 -5.25 3.04
N ALA A 280 9.04 -5.88 1.87
CA ALA A 280 10.29 -5.92 1.12
C ALA A 280 10.79 -4.51 0.77
N VAL A 281 9.90 -3.65 0.27
CA VAL A 281 10.25 -2.28 -0.11
C VAL A 281 10.61 -1.41 1.11
N VAL A 282 9.98 -1.64 2.26
CA VAL A 282 10.32 -0.97 3.53
C VAL A 282 11.73 -1.34 4.01
N VAL A 283 12.10 -2.62 3.90
CA VAL A 283 13.44 -3.09 4.29
C VAL A 283 14.51 -2.50 3.37
N ILE A 284 14.24 -2.39 2.07
CA ILE A 284 15.17 -1.75 1.12
C ILE A 284 15.35 -0.26 1.47
N ASP A 285 14.25 0.47 1.72
CA ASP A 285 14.30 1.86 2.20
C ASP A 285 15.12 2.00 3.49
N PHE A 286 14.91 1.10 4.46
CA PHE A 286 15.71 1.05 5.68
C PHE A 286 17.21 0.89 5.38
N PHE A 287 17.58 -0.04 4.50
CA PHE A 287 18.98 -0.25 4.13
C PHE A 287 19.61 0.96 3.47
N ILE A 288 18.86 1.70 2.66
CA ILE A 288 19.31 2.96 2.05
C ILE A 288 19.56 4.01 3.14
N ARG A 289 18.58 4.27 4.01
CA ARG A 289 18.68 5.31 5.05
C ARG A 289 19.71 5.00 6.13
N HIS A 290 20.01 3.73 6.38
CA HIS A 290 21.03 3.30 7.34
C HIS A 290 22.42 3.04 6.71
N GLY A 291 22.60 3.31 5.41
CA GLY A 291 23.89 3.20 4.73
C GLY A 291 24.38 1.76 4.52
N VAL A 292 23.46 0.79 4.54
CA VAL A 292 23.74 -0.62 4.18
C VAL A 292 23.87 -0.74 2.66
N ILE A 293 23.00 -0.04 1.93
CA ILE A 293 23.06 0.11 0.48
C ILE A 293 23.51 1.55 0.20
N THR A 294 24.48 1.73 -0.71
CA THR A 294 25.02 3.05 -1.08
C THR A 294 25.16 3.15 -2.61
N PRO A 295 25.33 4.37 -3.17
CA PRO A 295 25.59 4.54 -4.60
C PRO A 295 26.80 3.77 -5.12
N GLU A 296 27.79 3.52 -4.27
CA GLU A 296 29.01 2.77 -4.62
C GLU A 296 28.79 1.25 -4.66
N THR A 297 27.76 0.73 -3.99
CA THR A 297 27.52 -0.71 -3.83
C THR A 297 26.33 -1.23 -4.63
N GLU A 298 25.39 -0.36 -5.03
CA GLU A 298 24.19 -0.73 -5.78
C GLU A 298 24.09 0.05 -7.11
N PRO A 299 24.29 -0.62 -8.27
CA PRO A 299 24.25 0.04 -9.58
C PRO A 299 22.93 0.75 -9.91
N MET A 300 21.80 0.27 -9.37
CA MET A 300 20.48 0.85 -9.60
C MET A 300 20.02 1.78 -8.47
N TYR A 301 20.94 2.28 -7.64
CA TYR A 301 20.63 3.03 -6.40
C TYR A 301 19.60 4.15 -6.58
N ASP A 302 19.86 5.08 -7.50
CA ASP A 302 18.98 6.24 -7.72
C ASP A 302 17.60 5.83 -8.24
N GLU A 303 17.55 4.79 -9.07
CA GLU A 303 16.30 4.28 -9.61
C GLU A 303 15.49 3.53 -8.55
N ILE A 304 16.14 2.78 -7.67
CA ILE A 304 15.49 2.15 -6.53
C ILE A 304 14.84 3.21 -5.64
N ILE A 305 15.56 4.29 -5.30
CA ILE A 305 15.01 5.42 -4.53
C ILE A 305 13.80 6.03 -5.24
N ARG A 306 13.90 6.31 -6.54
CA ARG A 306 12.78 6.83 -7.35
C ARG A 306 11.57 5.90 -7.32
N ARG A 307 11.76 4.58 -7.37
CA ARG A 307 10.67 3.59 -7.33
C ARG A 307 10.04 3.45 -5.94
N LEU A 308 10.81 3.65 -4.87
CA LEU A 308 10.35 3.67 -3.48
C LEU A 308 9.62 4.97 -3.12
N HIS A 309 9.93 6.09 -3.79
CA HIS A 309 9.28 7.38 -3.59
C HIS A 309 8.47 7.81 -4.82
N ARG A 310 7.69 6.87 -5.36
CA ARG A 310 6.91 7.09 -6.57
C ARG A 310 5.84 8.14 -6.36
N GLU A 311 5.82 9.16 -7.22
CA GLU A 311 4.65 10.04 -7.30
C GLU A 311 3.47 9.25 -7.89
N LEU A 312 2.44 9.06 -7.06
CA LEU A 312 1.24 8.35 -7.45
C LEU A 312 0.29 9.30 -8.20
N PRO A 313 -0.25 8.92 -9.37
CA PRO A 313 -1.16 9.77 -10.15
C PRO A 313 -2.59 9.80 -9.58
N PHE A 314 -2.73 9.68 -8.26
CA PHE A 314 -3.99 9.59 -7.55
C PHE A 314 -3.97 10.51 -6.32
N PRO A 315 -5.12 11.05 -5.90
CA PRO A 315 -5.19 11.76 -4.64
C PRO A 315 -4.87 10.85 -3.44
N THR A 316 -4.08 11.37 -2.50
CA THR A 316 -3.73 10.69 -1.25
C THR A 316 -4.16 11.53 -0.04
N ALA A 317 -4.04 10.97 1.16
CA ALA A 317 -4.23 11.73 2.39
C ALA A 317 -3.25 12.92 2.48
N HIS A 318 -3.71 14.04 3.03
CA HIS A 318 -2.83 15.12 3.51
C HIS A 318 -2.72 15.02 5.04
N TRP A 319 -1.80 14.23 5.56
CA TRP A 319 -1.50 14.25 6.99
C TRP A 319 -0.58 15.44 7.30
N CYS A 320 -1.17 16.60 7.57
CA CYS A 320 -0.42 17.70 8.16
C CYS A 320 -0.09 17.35 9.61
N THR A 321 1.13 16.89 9.87
CA THR A 321 1.68 16.83 11.24
C THR A 321 2.04 18.25 11.70
N GLY A 322 1.02 19.06 12.02
CA GLY A 322 1.18 20.39 12.61
C GLY A 322 1.67 21.49 11.65
N ALA A 323 0.92 22.59 11.59
CA ALA A 323 1.33 23.91 11.11
C ALA A 323 2.20 23.98 9.84
N CYS A 324 1.72 23.43 8.71
CA CYS A 324 2.17 23.91 7.42
C CYS A 324 0.98 24.50 6.67
N GLY A 325 0.72 25.78 6.95
CA GLY A 325 -0.10 26.58 6.06
C GLY A 325 0.57 26.60 4.70
N ARG A 326 -0.02 25.94 3.71
CA ARG A 326 0.30 26.24 2.31
C ARG A 326 -0.12 27.69 2.09
N GLN A 327 0.82 28.63 2.25
CA GLN A 327 0.69 29.91 1.59
C GLN A 327 0.59 29.60 0.10
N ALA A 328 -0.59 29.85 -0.46
CA ALA A 328 -0.75 29.93 -1.90
C ALA A 328 0.36 30.83 -2.44
N LYS A 329 1.10 30.36 -3.44
CA LYS A 329 1.99 31.23 -4.21
C LYS A 329 1.15 32.41 -4.70
N PRO A 330 1.51 33.67 -4.39
CA PRO A 330 0.85 34.78 -5.03
C PRO A 330 1.24 34.78 -6.51
N ASP A 331 0.21 34.73 -7.36
CA ASP A 331 0.32 35.04 -8.77
C ASP A 331 1.03 36.39 -8.93
N SER A 332 2.26 36.34 -9.43
CA SER A 332 2.94 37.51 -9.98
C SER A 332 3.06 37.31 -11.49
N CYS A 333 1.91 37.40 -12.15
CA CYS A 333 1.86 37.89 -13.52
C CYS A 333 1.66 39.40 -13.45
N MET A 334 2.60 40.15 -13.99
CA MET A 334 2.41 41.24 -14.98
C MET A 334 3.73 42.05 -15.08
N PRO A 335 3.97 42.68 -16.25
CA PRO A 335 5.27 42.68 -16.93
C PRO A 335 6.34 43.64 -16.37
#